data_AF-A0A9E8MW65-F1
#
_entry.id   AF-A0A9E8MW65-F1
#
_cell.length_a   1.000
_cell.length_b   1.000
_cell.length_c   1.000
_cell.angle_alpha   90.00
_cell.angle_beta   90.00
_cell.angle_gamma   90.00
#
_symmetry.space_group_name_H-M   'P 1'
#
loop_
_entity.id
_entity.type
_entity.pdbx_description
1 polymer ?
#
loop_
_entity_poly.entity_id
_entity_poly.type
_entity_poly.pdbx_seq_one_letter_code
_entity_poly.pdbx_strand_id
1 'polypeptide(L)'
;MKTYLVLITLFLTYLSFSQDTFNADTYAVTKGDLETTIFEKDSTANAVVLYEYGNSYIEDTSFDLIFNKKVKLKILNRKGFDKATISIFLYKNNSKKERVEDIIATTYNNDNGENTQTKLTKDQIFEERYNDNYTIVKFTMPNVKEGSVITYSYKVISPFIYKYKSWRFQEDIPKLYSEYKTSIPANYEYNIKLVGELKLIINESDIKKKCVDGGNGAYAGCSLARYAIKDIPAFIDEDHMTTRRQLFISHRIRTQNN
;
A
#
# COMPACT_ATOMS: atom_id res chain seq x y z
N MET A 1 40.43 -7.20 -39.58
CA MET A 1 38.97 -7.49 -39.60
C MET A 1 38.50 -8.29 -38.39
N LYS A 2 38.96 -9.54 -38.13
CA LYS A 2 38.45 -10.36 -37.01
C LYS A 2 38.44 -9.66 -35.63
N THR A 3 39.48 -8.91 -35.28
CA THR A 3 39.57 -8.14 -34.02
C THR A 3 38.53 -7.02 -33.88
N TYR A 4 38.21 -6.31 -34.96
CA TYR A 4 37.16 -5.28 -34.95
C TYR A 4 35.76 -5.89 -34.79
N LEU A 5 35.55 -7.10 -35.33
CA LEU A 5 34.27 -7.82 -35.17
C LEU A 5 34.00 -8.21 -33.70
N VAL A 6 35.06 -8.56 -32.95
CA VAL A 6 35.00 -8.88 -31.51
C VAL A 6 34.71 -7.63 -30.68
N LEU A 7 35.31 -6.48 -31.01
CA LEU A 7 35.03 -5.21 -30.33
C LEU A 7 33.59 -4.72 -30.55
N ILE A 8 33.02 -4.92 -31.75
CA ILE A 8 31.62 -4.56 -32.06
C ILE A 8 30.64 -5.47 -31.30
N THR A 9 30.93 -6.77 -31.20
CA THR A 9 30.08 -7.70 -30.43
C THR A 9 30.14 -7.44 -28.93
N LEU A 10 31.30 -7.03 -28.40
CA LEU A 10 31.43 -6.63 -26.98
C LEU A 10 30.67 -5.33 -26.65
N PHE A 11 30.47 -4.43 -27.63
CA PHE A 11 29.74 -3.18 -27.42
C PHE A 11 28.22 -3.38 -27.43
N LEU A 12 27.72 -4.33 -28.24
CA LEU A 12 26.30 -4.67 -28.32
C LEU A 12 25.74 -5.24 -27.01
N THR A 13 26.56 -5.96 -26.22
CA THR A 13 26.13 -6.50 -24.91
C THR A 13 25.94 -5.43 -23.82
N TYR A 14 26.42 -4.19 -24.02
CA TYR A 14 26.19 -3.07 -23.09
C TYR A 14 24.90 -2.28 -23.38
N LEU A 15 24.19 -2.57 -24.47
CA LEU A 15 22.91 -1.93 -24.78
C LEU A 15 21.71 -2.67 -24.19
N SER A 16 21.92 -3.87 -23.64
CA SER A 16 20.94 -4.59 -22.82
C SER A 16 20.84 -4.01 -21.41
N PHE A 17 20.58 -2.70 -21.31
CA PHE A 17 20.02 -2.14 -20.08
C PHE A 17 18.61 -2.68 -19.92
N SER A 18 18.47 -3.70 -19.09
CA SER A 18 17.20 -3.97 -18.41
C SER A 18 16.77 -2.68 -17.72
N GLN A 19 15.65 -2.13 -18.18
CA GLN A 19 14.92 -1.09 -17.49
C GLN A 19 13.55 -1.67 -17.20
N ASP A 20 13.27 -2.00 -15.94
CA ASP A 20 11.90 -2.22 -15.47
C ASP A 20 11.09 -0.98 -15.84
N THR A 21 10.24 -1.06 -16.88
CA THR A 21 9.49 0.12 -17.36
C THR A 21 8.29 0.47 -16.47
N PHE A 22 8.14 -0.25 -15.36
CA PHE A 22 7.18 0.03 -14.30
C PHE A 22 7.43 1.39 -13.64
N ASN A 23 6.41 2.24 -13.63
CA ASN A 23 6.44 3.51 -12.93
C ASN A 23 6.20 3.28 -11.43
N ALA A 24 7.26 3.07 -10.67
CA ALA A 24 7.18 2.89 -9.21
C ALA A 24 7.04 4.21 -8.42
N ASP A 25 7.30 5.36 -9.04
CA ASP A 25 7.34 6.65 -8.34
C ASP A 25 5.96 7.30 -8.14
N THR A 26 4.94 6.86 -8.88
CA THR A 26 3.60 7.48 -8.83
C THR A 26 2.45 6.48 -8.86
N TYR A 27 1.29 6.93 -8.38
CA TYR A 27 0.03 6.20 -8.45
C TYR A 27 -0.58 6.14 -9.88
N ALA A 28 -0.09 6.96 -10.82
CA ALA A 28 -0.63 6.99 -12.18
C ALA A 28 -0.22 5.73 -12.96
N VAL A 29 -1.13 5.18 -13.76
CA VAL A 29 -0.82 4.07 -14.68
C VAL A 29 -0.22 4.64 -15.96
N THR A 30 0.93 4.09 -16.34
CA THR A 30 1.67 4.46 -17.55
C THR A 30 1.55 3.37 -18.63
N LYS A 31 1.95 3.69 -19.86
CA LYS A 31 2.03 2.71 -20.96
C LYS A 31 2.99 1.56 -20.62
N GLY A 32 4.14 1.86 -20.01
CA GLY A 32 5.11 0.86 -19.55
C GLY A 32 4.55 -0.11 -18.50
N ASP A 33 3.72 0.39 -17.57
CA ASP A 33 3.03 -0.46 -16.58
C ASP A 33 2.12 -1.51 -17.25
N LEU A 34 1.51 -1.17 -18.38
CA LEU A 34 0.61 -2.06 -19.14
C LEU A 34 1.38 -3.03 -20.04
N GLU A 35 2.36 -2.52 -20.79
CA GLU A 35 3.13 -3.30 -21.78
C GLU A 35 4.14 -4.27 -21.15
N THR A 36 4.67 -3.96 -19.96
CA THR A 36 5.58 -4.87 -19.25
C THR A 36 4.81 -6.08 -18.72
N THR A 37 5.19 -7.29 -19.13
CA THR A 37 4.55 -8.55 -18.70
C THR A 37 5.42 -9.41 -17.78
N ILE A 38 6.71 -9.11 -17.68
CA ILE A 38 7.71 -9.83 -16.88
C ILE A 38 8.17 -8.92 -15.73
N PHE A 39 8.39 -9.49 -14.56
CA PHE A 39 9.06 -8.80 -13.45
C PHE A 39 10.45 -9.40 -13.26
N GLU A 40 11.49 -8.71 -13.73
CA GLU A 40 12.82 -9.30 -13.85
C GLU A 40 13.51 -9.55 -12.49
N LYS A 41 13.14 -8.78 -11.46
CA LYS A 41 13.66 -8.94 -10.09
C LYS A 41 13.16 -10.21 -9.39
N ASP A 42 12.03 -10.78 -9.83
CA ASP A 42 11.47 -12.04 -9.32
C ASP A 42 10.57 -12.70 -10.38
N SER A 43 11.12 -13.67 -11.11
CA SER A 43 10.41 -14.43 -12.14
C SER A 43 9.34 -15.38 -11.60
N THR A 44 9.25 -15.56 -10.28
CA THR A 44 8.22 -16.39 -9.62
C THR A 44 7.00 -15.58 -9.18
N ALA A 45 7.10 -14.25 -9.19
CA ALA A 45 6.00 -13.35 -8.84
C ALA A 45 4.81 -13.51 -9.79
N ASN A 46 3.62 -13.66 -9.22
CA ASN A 46 2.36 -13.75 -9.98
C ASN A 46 1.63 -12.40 -10.05
N ALA A 47 1.98 -11.48 -9.16
CA ALA A 47 1.59 -10.07 -9.13
C ALA A 47 2.68 -9.26 -8.41
N VAL A 48 2.75 -7.95 -8.64
CA VAL A 48 3.71 -7.04 -8.01
C VAL A 48 3.06 -5.70 -7.70
N VAL A 49 3.25 -5.18 -6.48
CA VAL A 49 2.79 -3.83 -6.13
C VAL A 49 3.78 -2.83 -6.70
N LEU A 50 3.35 -2.02 -7.67
CA LEU A 50 4.20 -1.00 -8.29
C LEU A 50 4.37 0.21 -7.36
N TYR A 51 3.28 0.60 -6.70
CA TYR A 51 3.23 1.73 -5.77
C TYR A 51 2.15 1.49 -4.73
N GLU A 52 2.47 1.59 -3.44
CA GLU A 52 1.46 1.79 -2.39
C GLU A 52 1.79 2.95 -1.47
N TYR A 53 0.72 3.61 -1.00
CA TYR A 53 0.79 4.76 -0.12
C TYR A 53 -0.28 4.67 0.96
N GLY A 54 0.11 4.92 2.21
CA GLY A 54 -0.79 5.04 3.34
C GLY A 54 -0.60 6.37 4.08
N ASN A 55 -1.68 6.97 4.55
CA ASN A 55 -1.64 8.16 5.40
C ASN A 55 -2.64 8.03 6.55
N SER A 56 -2.18 8.09 7.80
CA SER A 56 -3.02 8.08 9.01
C SER A 56 -2.93 9.39 9.77
N TYR A 57 -4.05 10.05 10.02
CA TYR A 57 -4.09 11.29 10.80
C TYR A 57 -5.41 11.42 11.56
N ILE A 58 -5.41 12.18 12.66
CA ILE A 58 -6.67 12.62 13.28
C ILE A 58 -7.15 13.87 12.54
N GLU A 59 -8.40 13.87 12.09
CA GLU A 59 -9.04 15.01 11.45
C GLU A 59 -9.47 16.04 12.48
N ASP A 60 -9.19 17.31 12.20
CA ASP A 60 -9.32 18.42 13.14
C ASP A 60 -10.78 18.62 13.61
N THR A 61 -11.73 18.65 12.68
CA THR A 61 -13.14 18.95 12.97
C THR A 61 -13.88 17.80 13.66
N SER A 62 -13.63 16.56 13.23
CA SER A 62 -14.37 15.37 13.70
C SER A 62 -13.69 14.65 14.86
N PHE A 63 -12.39 14.87 15.05
CA PHE A 63 -11.50 14.06 15.89
C PHE A 63 -11.49 12.56 15.53
N ASP A 64 -12.04 12.19 14.37
CA ASP A 64 -11.94 10.83 13.83
C ASP A 64 -10.52 10.57 13.32
N LEU A 65 -10.06 9.33 13.51
CA LEU A 65 -8.86 8.82 12.88
C LEU A 65 -9.16 8.45 11.43
N ILE A 66 -8.53 9.15 10.50
CA ILE A 66 -8.62 8.90 9.06
C ILE A 66 -7.43 8.07 8.60
N PHE A 67 -7.69 7.01 7.84
CA PHE A 67 -6.68 6.24 7.11
C PHE A 67 -6.99 6.23 5.61
N ASN A 68 -6.14 6.89 4.83
CA ASN A 68 -6.19 6.83 3.37
C ASN A 68 -5.21 5.78 2.88
N LYS A 69 -5.64 4.88 1.98
CA LYS A 69 -4.75 3.97 1.23
C LYS A 69 -4.89 4.19 -0.27
N LYS A 70 -3.77 4.07 -1.00
CA LYS A 70 -3.69 3.99 -2.47
C LYS A 70 -2.77 2.84 -2.85
N VAL A 71 -3.12 2.05 -3.86
CA VAL A 71 -2.30 0.94 -4.39
C VAL A 71 -2.42 0.87 -5.91
N LYS A 72 -1.27 0.80 -6.59
CA LYS A 72 -1.13 0.37 -7.99
C LYS A 72 -0.47 -1.01 -8.00
N LEU A 73 -1.16 -1.99 -8.56
CA LEU A 73 -0.81 -3.40 -8.56
C LEU A 73 -0.77 -3.90 -10.01
N LYS A 74 0.27 -4.62 -10.40
CA LYS A 74 0.33 -5.37 -11.67
C LYS A 74 -0.03 -6.82 -11.41
N ILE A 75 -0.98 -7.36 -12.17
CA ILE A 75 -1.23 -8.79 -12.27
C ILE A 75 -0.37 -9.32 -13.42
N LEU A 76 0.56 -10.23 -13.12
CA LEU A 76 1.49 -10.76 -14.12
C LEU A 76 0.86 -11.96 -14.85
N ASN A 77 0.21 -12.86 -14.11
CA ASN A 77 -0.43 -14.05 -14.65
C ASN A 77 -1.67 -14.47 -13.84
N ARG A 78 -2.40 -15.49 -14.31
CA ARG A 78 -3.62 -16.04 -13.70
C ARG A 78 -3.49 -16.43 -12.22
N LYS A 79 -2.32 -16.86 -11.75
CA LYS A 79 -2.12 -17.21 -10.32
C LYS A 79 -2.14 -16.00 -9.39
N GLY A 80 -2.00 -14.78 -9.92
CA GLY A 80 -2.10 -13.53 -9.16
C GLY A 80 -3.52 -12.96 -9.07
N PHE A 81 -4.53 -13.62 -9.66
CA PHE A 81 -5.89 -13.09 -9.71
C PHE A 81 -6.55 -12.99 -8.32
N ASP A 82 -6.07 -13.71 -7.31
CA ASP A 82 -6.51 -13.57 -5.92
C ASP A 82 -6.22 -12.18 -5.35
N LYS A 83 -5.12 -11.54 -5.79
CA LYS A 83 -4.73 -10.16 -5.41
C LYS A 83 -5.68 -9.10 -5.96
N ALA A 84 -6.57 -9.46 -6.89
CA ALA A 84 -7.63 -8.60 -7.38
C ALA A 84 -8.88 -8.54 -6.47
N THR A 85 -8.95 -9.36 -5.40
CA THR A 85 -10.02 -9.29 -4.39
C THR A 85 -9.51 -8.56 -3.14
N ILE A 86 -9.99 -7.34 -2.93
CA ILE A 86 -9.59 -6.48 -1.82
C ILE A 86 -10.60 -6.64 -0.68
N SER A 87 -10.09 -6.82 0.55
CA SER A 87 -10.89 -6.92 1.78
C SER A 87 -10.45 -5.86 2.78
N ILE A 88 -11.40 -5.04 3.26
CA ILE A 88 -11.18 -3.92 4.18
C ILE A 88 -11.86 -4.26 5.51
N PHE A 89 -11.06 -4.55 6.53
CA PHE A 89 -11.55 -4.83 7.88
C PHE A 89 -11.86 -3.51 8.63
N LEU A 90 -13.12 -3.39 9.03
CA LEU A 90 -13.68 -2.26 9.77
C LEU A 90 -14.01 -2.70 11.19
N TYR A 91 -13.34 -2.12 12.18
CA TYR A 91 -13.59 -2.41 13.59
C TYR A 91 -14.91 -1.81 14.08
N LYS A 92 -15.59 -2.47 15.01
CA LYS A 92 -16.79 -1.96 15.69
C LYS A 92 -16.83 -2.44 17.14
N ASN A 93 -17.62 -1.75 17.94
CA ASN A 93 -18.03 -2.20 19.27
C ASN A 93 -19.54 -1.89 19.46
N ASN A 94 -20.05 -2.02 20.67
CA ASN A 94 -21.48 -1.83 20.97
C ASN A 94 -22.01 -0.39 20.73
N SER A 95 -21.14 0.62 20.59
CA SER A 95 -21.57 2.03 20.49
C SER A 95 -21.08 2.76 19.22
N LYS A 96 -20.02 2.27 18.57
CA LYS A 96 -19.35 2.94 17.44
C LYS A 96 -18.87 1.91 16.41
N LYS A 97 -18.72 2.33 15.15
CA LYS A 97 -18.11 1.54 14.07
C LYS A 97 -17.19 2.38 13.20
N GLU A 98 -16.11 1.77 12.70
CA GLU A 98 -15.38 2.27 11.55
C GLU A 98 -16.27 2.21 10.30
N ARG A 99 -16.03 3.12 9.37
CA ARG A 99 -16.70 3.18 8.07
C ARG A 99 -15.66 3.39 6.96
N VAL A 100 -15.96 2.92 5.76
CA VAL A 100 -15.14 3.19 4.57
C VAL A 100 -15.90 4.08 3.60
N GLU A 101 -15.17 5.03 3.03
CA GLU A 101 -15.64 5.98 2.02
C GLU A 101 -14.62 6.02 0.86
N ASP A 102 -15.00 6.73 -0.20
CA ASP A 102 -14.13 7.07 -1.33
C ASP A 102 -13.41 5.87 -1.96
N ILE A 103 -14.08 4.71 -1.97
CA ILE A 103 -13.63 3.53 -2.70
C ILE A 103 -13.68 3.85 -4.19
N ILE A 104 -12.51 4.08 -4.77
CA ILE A 104 -12.30 4.31 -6.19
C ILE A 104 -11.33 3.24 -6.65
N ALA A 105 -11.75 2.38 -7.57
CA ALA A 105 -10.90 1.34 -8.11
C ALA A 105 -11.13 1.17 -9.61
N THR A 106 -10.04 0.93 -10.35
CA THR A 106 -10.05 0.79 -11.82
C THR A 106 -9.09 -0.31 -12.25
N THR A 107 -9.55 -1.21 -13.11
CA THR A 107 -8.72 -2.16 -13.86
C THR A 107 -8.35 -1.54 -15.20
N TYR A 108 -7.09 -1.69 -15.59
CA TYR A 108 -6.53 -1.21 -16.84
C TYR A 108 -5.96 -2.42 -17.59
N ASN A 109 -6.32 -2.55 -18.86
CA ASN A 109 -5.84 -3.63 -19.74
C ASN A 109 -5.21 -3.05 -20.99
N ASN A 110 -4.31 -3.82 -21.61
CA ASN A 110 -3.91 -3.63 -22.99
C ASN A 110 -4.50 -4.78 -23.82
N ASP A 111 -5.50 -4.46 -24.62
CA ASP A 111 -6.19 -5.40 -25.51
C ASP A 111 -5.66 -5.17 -26.93
N ASN A 112 -4.63 -5.93 -27.32
CA ASN A 112 -3.96 -5.85 -28.64
C ASN A 112 -3.48 -4.44 -29.02
N GLY A 113 -2.91 -3.69 -28.07
CA GLY A 113 -2.45 -2.31 -28.25
C GLY A 113 -3.47 -1.24 -27.87
N GLU A 114 -4.75 -1.58 -27.71
CA GLU A 114 -5.77 -0.66 -27.19
C GLU A 114 -5.80 -0.68 -25.66
N ASN A 115 -5.62 0.48 -25.02
CA ASN A 115 -5.64 0.59 -23.56
C ASN A 115 -7.08 0.80 -23.06
N THR A 116 -7.68 -0.22 -22.45
CA THR A 116 -9.05 -0.17 -21.93
C THR A 116 -9.08 0.02 -20.41
N GLN A 117 -10.14 0.65 -19.89
CA GLN A 117 -10.34 0.89 -18.45
C GLN A 117 -11.70 0.39 -18.00
N THR A 118 -11.77 -0.31 -16.87
CA THR A 118 -13.01 -0.77 -16.24
C THR A 118 -13.04 -0.35 -14.79
N LYS A 119 -13.97 0.56 -14.45
CA LYS A 119 -14.13 1.07 -13.08
C LYS A 119 -15.00 0.12 -12.26
N LEU A 120 -14.65 -0.04 -10.99
CA LEU A 120 -15.50 -0.69 -10.00
C LEU A 120 -16.76 0.16 -9.76
N THR A 121 -17.93 -0.47 -9.78
CA THR A 121 -19.21 0.18 -9.48
C THR A 121 -19.68 -0.12 -8.05
N LYS A 122 -20.63 0.67 -7.51
CA LYS A 122 -21.03 0.57 -6.10
C LYS A 122 -21.73 -0.76 -5.75
N ASP A 123 -22.43 -1.35 -6.71
CA ASP A 123 -23.08 -2.67 -6.64
C ASP A 123 -22.08 -3.84 -6.61
N GLN A 124 -20.80 -3.60 -6.93
CA GLN A 124 -19.72 -4.58 -6.85
C GLN A 124 -18.96 -4.54 -5.50
N ILE A 125 -19.42 -3.69 -4.56
CA ILE A 125 -18.86 -3.55 -3.22
C ILE A 125 -19.84 -4.17 -2.21
N PHE A 126 -19.38 -5.19 -1.49
CA PHE A 126 -20.19 -5.97 -0.56
C PHE A 126 -19.73 -5.73 0.88
N GLU A 127 -20.66 -5.61 1.83
CA GLU A 127 -20.38 -5.50 3.27
C GLU A 127 -20.91 -6.76 3.99
N GLU A 128 -20.04 -7.46 4.71
CA GLU A 128 -20.37 -8.71 5.42
C GLU A 128 -19.92 -8.69 6.89
N ARG A 129 -20.71 -9.29 7.79
CA ARG A 129 -20.32 -9.47 9.20
C ARG A 129 -19.26 -10.57 9.29
N TYR A 130 -18.04 -10.19 9.67
CA TYR A 130 -16.96 -11.15 9.90
C TYR A 130 -17.01 -11.75 11.32
N ASN A 131 -17.18 -10.89 12.34
CA ASN A 131 -17.44 -11.30 13.72
C ASN A 131 -18.13 -10.17 14.50
N ASP A 132 -18.13 -10.25 15.83
CA ASP A 132 -18.76 -9.27 16.71
C ASP A 132 -18.04 -7.92 16.71
N ASN A 133 -16.72 -7.94 16.55
CA ASN A 133 -15.85 -6.77 16.60
C ASN A 133 -15.45 -6.24 15.21
N TYR A 134 -15.81 -6.96 14.14
CA TYR A 134 -15.40 -6.62 12.77
C TYR A 134 -16.49 -6.86 11.73
N THR A 135 -16.55 -5.93 10.78
CA THR A 135 -17.23 -6.06 9.50
C THR A 135 -16.16 -6.01 8.40
N ILE A 136 -16.36 -6.74 7.30
CA ILE A 136 -15.49 -6.65 6.11
C ILE A 136 -16.28 -5.92 5.02
N VAL A 137 -15.63 -4.96 4.36
CA VAL A 137 -16.06 -4.47 3.05
C VAL A 137 -15.15 -5.08 2.00
N LYS A 138 -15.74 -5.72 0.99
CA LYS A 138 -15.04 -6.56 0.02
C LYS A 138 -15.45 -6.22 -1.41
N PHE A 139 -14.50 -6.19 -2.31
CA PHE A 139 -14.75 -6.04 -3.75
C PHE A 139 -13.70 -6.81 -4.55
N THR A 140 -14.10 -7.28 -5.73
CA THR A 140 -13.19 -7.89 -6.70
C THR A 140 -13.14 -7.00 -7.92
N MET A 141 -11.93 -6.73 -8.41
CA MET A 141 -11.74 -5.85 -9.55
C MET A 141 -12.40 -6.44 -10.82
N PRO A 142 -13.22 -5.67 -11.55
CA PRO A 142 -13.87 -6.16 -12.76
C PRO A 142 -12.88 -6.28 -13.92
N ASN A 143 -13.16 -7.18 -14.88
CA ASN A 143 -12.41 -7.30 -16.14
C ASN A 143 -10.89 -7.52 -15.97
N VAL A 144 -10.48 -8.30 -14.95
CA VAL A 144 -9.07 -8.66 -14.73
C VAL A 144 -8.63 -9.76 -15.70
N LYS A 145 -7.44 -9.56 -16.26
CA LYS A 145 -6.76 -10.37 -17.26
C LYS A 145 -5.29 -10.55 -16.83
N GLU A 146 -4.57 -11.41 -17.54
CA GLU A 146 -3.10 -11.44 -17.41
C GLU A 146 -2.54 -10.12 -17.95
N GLY A 147 -1.55 -9.55 -17.28
CA GLY A 147 -1.03 -8.23 -17.61
C GLY A 147 -1.87 -7.03 -17.13
N SER A 148 -3.03 -7.22 -16.48
CA SER A 148 -3.81 -6.08 -15.96
C SER A 148 -3.02 -5.25 -14.97
N VAL A 149 -3.17 -3.93 -15.04
CA VAL A 149 -2.82 -3.04 -13.93
C VAL A 149 -4.11 -2.69 -13.20
N ILE A 150 -4.08 -2.74 -11.88
CA ILE A 150 -5.18 -2.40 -10.98
C ILE A 150 -4.74 -1.17 -10.19
N THR A 151 -5.59 -0.14 -10.12
CA THR A 151 -5.47 0.89 -9.09
C THR A 151 -6.67 0.83 -8.16
N TYR A 152 -6.43 1.00 -6.87
CA TYR A 152 -7.51 1.25 -5.91
C TYR A 152 -7.06 2.22 -4.81
N SER A 153 -8.03 3.02 -4.36
CA SER A 153 -7.90 3.89 -3.21
C SER A 153 -9.16 3.87 -2.36
N TYR A 154 -9.02 4.08 -1.06
CA TYR A 154 -10.13 4.22 -0.13
C TYR A 154 -9.73 5.03 1.10
N LYS A 155 -10.73 5.51 1.83
CA LYS A 155 -10.60 6.26 3.08
C LYS A 155 -11.38 5.53 4.17
N VAL A 156 -10.71 5.00 5.18
CA VAL A 156 -11.34 4.50 6.40
C VAL A 156 -11.42 5.62 7.42
N ILE A 157 -12.61 5.84 7.97
CA ILE A 157 -12.88 6.77 9.06
C ILE A 157 -13.16 5.95 10.31
N SER A 158 -12.40 6.21 11.37
CA SER A 158 -12.42 5.46 12.61
C SER A 158 -12.67 6.40 13.80
N PRO A 159 -13.82 6.29 14.50
CA PRO A 159 -14.09 7.05 15.72
C PRO A 159 -13.36 6.48 16.94
N PHE A 160 -12.31 5.69 16.69
CA PHE A 160 -11.45 5.02 17.63
C PHE A 160 -10.01 5.49 17.38
N ILE A 161 -9.63 6.62 17.98
CA ILE A 161 -8.27 7.17 17.90
C ILE A 161 -7.17 6.11 18.10
N TYR A 162 -7.40 5.12 18.97
CA TYR A 162 -6.46 4.03 19.28
C TYR A 162 -6.30 2.96 18.19
N LYS A 163 -6.99 3.07 17.04
CA LYS A 163 -6.99 2.09 15.94
C LYS A 163 -6.13 2.50 14.74
N TYR A 164 -5.02 3.21 14.96
CA TYR A 164 -4.01 3.45 13.90
C TYR A 164 -3.66 2.13 13.21
N LYS A 165 -3.96 2.04 11.91
CA LYS A 165 -3.74 0.79 11.17
C LYS A 165 -2.23 0.54 11.06
N SER A 166 -1.81 -0.69 11.35
CA SER A 166 -0.42 -1.09 11.16
C SER A 166 -0.10 -1.15 9.66
N TRP A 167 1.08 -0.69 9.27
CA TRP A 167 1.52 -0.69 7.89
C TRP A 167 2.53 -1.82 7.67
N ARG A 168 2.18 -2.78 6.81
CA ARG A 168 3.07 -3.87 6.41
C ARG A 168 3.78 -3.45 5.14
N PHE A 169 5.07 -3.18 5.25
CA PHE A 169 5.88 -2.94 4.06
C PHE A 169 5.96 -4.18 3.18
N GLN A 170 5.80 -5.38 3.74
CA GLN A 170 6.06 -6.70 3.14
C GLN A 170 5.68 -6.91 1.65
N GLU A 171 4.73 -7.74 1.25
CA GLU A 171 3.93 -8.74 1.99
C GLU A 171 4.15 -10.10 1.32
N ASP A 172 3.14 -10.86 0.90
CA ASP A 172 3.30 -12.14 0.18
C ASP A 172 3.62 -11.98 -1.32
N ILE A 173 3.52 -10.75 -1.83
CA ILE A 173 3.97 -10.35 -3.17
C ILE A 173 5.00 -9.22 -3.06
N PRO A 174 5.95 -9.11 -4.02
CA PRO A 174 6.96 -8.06 -3.99
C PRO A 174 6.34 -6.68 -4.21
N LYS A 175 7.03 -5.63 -3.74
CA LYS A 175 6.61 -4.23 -3.88
C LYS A 175 7.76 -3.34 -4.32
N LEU A 176 7.60 -2.61 -5.43
CA LEU A 176 8.62 -1.67 -5.92
C LEU A 176 8.69 -0.37 -5.10
N TYR A 177 7.55 0.12 -4.59
CA TYR A 177 7.49 1.28 -3.70
C TYR A 177 6.40 1.13 -2.65
N SER A 178 6.73 1.39 -1.39
CA SER A 178 5.76 1.50 -0.29
C SER A 178 6.12 2.68 0.61
N GLU A 179 5.19 3.62 0.78
CA GLU A 179 5.32 4.77 1.69
C GLU A 179 4.17 4.82 2.70
N TYR A 180 4.50 5.12 3.96
CA TYR A 180 3.53 5.33 5.02
C TYR A 180 3.81 6.64 5.77
N LYS A 181 2.76 7.45 5.92
CA LYS A 181 2.76 8.69 6.70
C LYS A 181 1.82 8.59 7.89
N THR A 182 2.24 9.18 9.00
CA THR A 182 1.42 9.32 10.21
C THR A 182 1.50 10.74 10.76
N SER A 183 0.35 11.30 11.15
CA SER A 183 0.24 12.50 11.98
C SER A 183 -0.44 12.12 13.28
N ILE A 184 0.26 12.29 14.40
CA ILE A 184 -0.19 11.89 15.74
C ILE A 184 -0.24 13.14 16.64
N PRO A 185 -1.43 13.58 17.09
CA PRO A 185 -1.53 14.70 18.02
C PRO A 185 -0.79 14.45 19.34
N ALA A 186 -0.11 15.47 19.83
CA ALA A 186 0.82 15.41 20.96
C ALA A 186 0.15 15.09 22.32
N ASN A 187 -1.18 15.16 22.40
CA ASN A 187 -1.97 14.73 23.55
C ASN A 187 -2.18 13.20 23.63
N TYR A 188 -1.58 12.42 22.72
CA TYR A 188 -1.64 10.96 22.73
C TYR A 188 -0.25 10.31 22.64
N GLU A 189 0.10 9.50 23.63
CA GLU A 189 1.31 8.66 23.59
C GLU A 189 1.06 7.37 22.80
N TYR A 190 1.82 7.18 21.71
CA TYR A 190 1.86 5.91 20.96
C TYR A 190 3.23 5.27 21.04
N ASN A 191 3.25 3.97 21.36
CA ASN A 191 4.39 3.12 21.11
C ASN A 191 4.42 2.80 19.60
N ILE A 192 5.31 3.49 18.89
CA ILE A 192 5.62 3.20 17.48
C ILE A 192 6.68 2.10 17.47
N LYS A 193 6.38 0.96 16.81
CA LYS A 193 7.33 -0.14 16.66
C LYS A 193 7.52 -0.48 15.20
N LEU A 194 8.74 -0.26 14.69
CA LEU A 194 9.25 -0.87 13.46
C LEU A 194 9.78 -2.27 13.80
N VAL A 195 9.38 -3.29 13.05
CA VAL A 195 9.79 -4.69 13.24
C VAL A 195 10.12 -5.29 11.89
N GLY A 196 11.35 -5.79 11.71
CA GLY A 196 11.85 -6.42 10.48
C GLY A 196 13.26 -5.93 10.15
N GLU A 197 13.85 -6.48 9.09
CA GLU A 197 15.29 -6.31 8.79
C GLU A 197 15.57 -5.49 7.52
N LEU A 198 14.54 -5.20 6.71
CA LEU A 198 14.65 -4.34 5.53
C LEU A 198 14.90 -2.87 5.93
N LYS A 199 15.79 -2.19 5.20
CA LYS A 199 16.19 -0.82 5.48
C LYS A 199 15.20 0.20 4.89
N LEU A 200 14.87 1.21 5.67
CA LEU A 200 14.11 2.37 5.22
C LEU A 200 14.99 3.27 4.33
N ILE A 201 14.47 3.68 3.16
CA ILE A 201 15.10 4.72 2.32
C ILE A 201 14.67 6.14 2.74
N ILE A 202 13.51 6.24 3.40
CA ILE A 202 13.01 7.47 4.03
C ILE A 202 12.61 7.10 5.45
N ASN A 203 13.10 7.87 6.43
CA ASN A 203 12.77 7.78 7.84
C ASN A 203 12.81 9.20 8.43
N GLU A 204 11.76 9.97 8.13
CA GLU A 204 11.64 11.38 8.45
C GLU A 204 10.66 11.58 9.62
N SER A 205 10.98 12.50 10.53
CA SER A 205 10.10 12.92 11.63
C SER A 205 10.11 14.45 11.78
N ASP A 206 8.95 15.05 11.98
CA ASP A 206 8.78 16.51 12.11
C ASP A 206 7.64 16.85 13.10
N ILE A 207 7.50 18.11 13.51
CA ILE A 207 6.45 18.58 14.43
C ILE A 207 5.62 19.68 13.78
N LYS A 208 4.37 19.34 13.40
CA LYS A 208 3.39 20.33 12.97
C LYS A 208 2.84 21.08 14.18
N LYS A 209 3.19 22.36 14.34
CA LYS A 209 2.55 23.28 15.30
C LYS A 209 1.10 23.55 14.87
N LYS A 210 0.18 23.76 15.84
CA LYS A 210 -1.26 23.99 15.59
C LYS A 210 -1.84 22.97 14.61
N CYS A 211 -1.69 21.70 14.95
CA CYS A 211 -2.17 20.59 14.13
C CYS A 211 -3.65 20.27 14.36
N VAL A 212 -4.10 20.42 15.61
CA VAL A 212 -5.48 20.21 16.06
C VAL A 212 -5.91 21.40 16.91
N ASP A 213 -7.11 21.93 16.69
CA ASP A 213 -7.76 22.98 17.47
C ASP A 213 -8.56 22.34 18.62
N GLY A 214 -8.32 22.78 19.85
CA GLY A 214 -9.03 22.29 21.04
C GLY A 214 -10.29 23.11 21.38
N GLY A 215 -10.61 24.14 20.59
CA GLY A 215 -11.58 25.17 20.93
C GLY A 215 -11.03 26.19 21.92
N ASN A 216 -11.70 27.34 22.05
CA ASN A 216 -11.36 28.41 23.00
C ASN A 216 -9.89 28.89 22.96
N GLY A 217 -9.23 28.77 21.80
CA GLY A 217 -7.83 29.14 21.60
C GLY A 217 -6.80 28.09 22.04
N ALA A 218 -7.23 26.93 22.55
CA ALA A 218 -6.35 25.80 22.79
C ALA A 218 -5.95 25.11 21.47
N TYR A 219 -4.73 24.59 21.40
CA TYR A 219 -4.27 23.84 20.23
C TYR A 219 -3.22 22.79 20.62
N ALA A 220 -3.17 21.68 19.88
CA ALA A 220 -2.14 20.66 20.00
C ALA A 220 -1.22 20.67 18.77
N GLY A 221 0.06 20.35 18.97
CA GLY A 221 0.95 19.96 17.87
C GLY A 221 0.71 18.52 17.44
N CYS A 222 1.22 18.11 16.28
CA CYS A 222 1.33 16.69 15.91
C CYS A 222 2.78 16.30 15.65
N SER A 223 3.15 15.11 16.10
CA SER A 223 4.30 14.38 15.56
C SER A 223 3.93 13.87 14.16
N LEU A 224 4.63 14.35 13.15
CA LEU A 224 4.62 13.80 11.81
C LEU A 224 5.73 12.75 11.70
N ALA A 225 5.44 11.64 11.03
CA ALA A 225 6.46 10.69 10.62
C ALA A 225 6.18 10.17 9.21
N ARG A 226 7.24 9.88 8.46
CA ARG A 226 7.19 9.34 7.11
C ARG A 226 8.25 8.27 6.93
N TYR A 227 7.81 7.14 6.42
CA TYR A 227 8.61 5.94 6.22
C TYR A 227 8.43 5.46 4.78
N ALA A 228 9.51 5.17 4.05
CA ALA A 228 9.40 4.59 2.71
C ALA A 228 10.52 3.59 2.40
N ILE A 229 10.22 2.65 1.51
CA ILE A 229 11.11 1.57 1.04
C ILE A 229 10.89 1.36 -0.45
N LYS A 230 11.98 1.05 -1.16
CA LYS A 230 11.97 0.58 -2.56
C LYS A 230 12.47 -0.87 -2.63
N ASP A 231 12.06 -1.57 -3.69
CA ASP A 231 12.54 -2.93 -4.03
C ASP A 231 12.39 -3.94 -2.88
N ILE A 232 11.17 -4.04 -2.37
CA ILE A 232 10.79 -4.95 -1.29
C ILE A 232 10.52 -6.35 -1.87
N PRO A 233 11.28 -7.39 -1.49
CA PRO A 233 11.06 -8.76 -1.95
C PRO A 233 9.83 -9.37 -1.28
N ALA A 234 9.18 -10.33 -1.94
CA ALA A 234 8.11 -11.12 -1.35
C ALA A 234 8.57 -11.79 -0.04
N PHE A 235 7.68 -11.85 0.95
CA PHE A 235 7.86 -12.65 2.16
C PHE A 235 7.30 -14.05 1.92
N ILE A 236 8.21 -15.01 1.75
CA ILE A 236 7.87 -16.43 1.66
C ILE A 236 7.83 -16.98 3.09
N ASP A 237 6.68 -17.53 3.50
CA ASP A 237 6.60 -18.34 4.73
C ASP A 237 7.33 -19.66 4.46
N GLU A 238 8.45 -19.92 5.15
CA GLU A 238 9.12 -21.22 5.11
C GLU A 238 8.54 -22.17 6.17
N ASP A 239 8.39 -23.44 5.81
CA ASP A 239 8.00 -24.49 6.76
C ASP A 239 9.01 -24.54 7.93
N HIS A 240 8.49 -24.61 9.15
CA HIS A 240 9.24 -24.59 10.42
C HIS A 240 9.84 -23.25 10.88
N MET A 241 9.49 -22.10 10.27
CA MET A 241 9.87 -20.79 10.85
C MET A 241 9.33 -20.59 12.27
N THR A 242 10.23 -20.42 13.25
CA THR A 242 9.88 -20.17 14.65
C THR A 242 9.38 -18.74 14.92
N THR A 243 9.64 -17.78 14.03
CA THR A 243 9.12 -16.40 14.14
C THR A 243 9.06 -15.72 12.77
N ARG A 244 7.88 -15.27 12.35
CA ARG A 244 7.73 -14.43 11.15
C ARG A 244 8.30 -13.03 11.42
N ARG A 245 9.28 -12.59 10.62
CA ARG A 245 9.95 -11.28 10.73
C ARG A 245 9.71 -10.34 9.54
N GLN A 246 8.53 -10.43 8.92
CA GLN A 246 8.07 -9.50 7.89
C GLN A 246 8.20 -8.04 8.36
N LEU A 247 8.64 -7.12 7.50
CA LEU A 247 8.76 -5.72 7.90
C LEU A 247 7.38 -5.04 8.04
N PHE A 248 7.10 -4.51 9.23
CA PHE A 248 5.92 -3.68 9.50
C PHE A 248 6.19 -2.57 10.53
N ILE A 249 5.36 -1.52 10.47
CA ILE A 249 5.18 -0.53 11.54
C ILE A 249 3.84 -0.76 12.22
N SER A 250 3.84 -0.86 13.54
CA SER A 250 2.63 -0.88 14.36
C SER A 250 2.60 0.29 15.34
N HIS A 251 1.40 0.83 15.55
CA HIS A 251 1.10 1.86 16.53
C HIS A 251 0.22 1.25 17.62
N ARG A 252 0.60 1.39 18.89
CA ARG A 252 -0.25 1.04 20.03
C ARG A 252 -0.28 2.21 21.00
N ILE A 253 -1.46 2.68 21.41
CA ILE A 253 -1.55 3.66 22.51
C ILE A 253 -0.83 3.08 23.72
N ARG A 254 -0.01 3.90 24.35
CA ARG A 254 0.49 3.65 25.69
C ARG A 254 -0.66 3.98 26.63
N THR A 255 -1.33 2.96 27.16
CA THR A 255 -2.30 3.17 28.22
C THR A 255 -1.55 3.76 29.42
N GLN A 256 -1.82 5.02 29.75
CA GLN A 256 -1.47 5.52 31.07
C GLN A 256 -2.36 4.77 32.06
N ASN A 257 -1.73 3.91 32.87
CA ASN A 257 -2.37 3.35 34.05
C ASN A 257 -2.56 4.52 35.04
N ASN A 258 -3.80 4.94 35.21
CA ASN A 258 -4.27 5.59 36.43
C ASN A 258 -4.94 4.53 37.30
#